data_AF-A0A924EJY9-F1
#
_entry.id   AF-A0A924EJY9-F1
#
_cell.length_a   1.000
_cell.length_b   1.000
_cell.length_c   1.000
_cell.angle_alpha   90.00
_cell.angle_beta   90.00
_cell.angle_gamma   90.00
#
_symmetry.space_group_name_H-M   'P 1'
#
loop_
_entity.id
_entity.type
_entity.pdbx_description
1 polymer ?
#
loop_
_entity_poly.entity_id
_entity_poly.type
_entity_poly.pdbx_seq_one_letter_code
_entity_poly.pdbx_strand_id
1 'polypeptide(L)'
;MPESILQLFRICSRTTFTVICALFLFNASAIAAPNGESLFKTNCASCHNPLKDATGPALQGISKTFPSKEWGYNWIHNSAALIAAGDKTAVDIYNKYNKAAMTAFPQLSTDEIDAILKYVDDYKAPVTATATAGADTNSQSGESNSYLYTIITLSLLVLVFILWRANQTLLRSANDKVGIVNIKEVPLYRNKVVIAIVAIVVFITMGYWLVNGAINQGRMQNYKPLQPIYYSHKVHAGINQINCLYCHAGAEKSKSAMIPSTNVCMNCHKQINEYTGEKDHPLVTAEGKKVSGTEQINLLYKYAGWDPVAKKYNTDKNGNILATPVQWV
;
A
#
# COMPACT_ATOMS: atom_id res chain seq x y z
N MET A 1 -45.74 -35.27 6.45
CA MET A 1 -44.57 -35.38 7.36
C MET A 1 -45.07 -35.43 8.79
N PRO A 2 -44.56 -36.32 9.64
CA PRO A 2 -44.96 -36.38 11.04
C PRO A 2 -44.58 -35.08 11.77
N GLU A 3 -45.49 -34.58 12.61
CA GLU A 3 -45.37 -33.36 13.43
C GLU A 3 -44.03 -33.24 14.17
N SER A 4 -43.47 -34.37 14.61
CA SER A 4 -42.19 -34.45 15.31
C SER A 4 -40.99 -33.98 14.45
N ILE A 5 -41.02 -34.21 13.14
CA ILE A 5 -39.96 -33.79 12.21
C ILE A 5 -40.03 -32.28 11.96
N LEU A 6 -41.23 -31.69 11.93
CA LEU A 6 -41.41 -30.24 11.78
C LEU A 6 -40.93 -29.46 13.01
N GLN A 7 -41.18 -30.01 14.21
CA GLN A 7 -40.71 -29.47 15.48
C GLN A 7 -39.17 -29.46 15.56
N LEU A 8 -38.52 -30.57 15.17
CA LEU A 8 -37.07 -30.68 15.08
C LEU A 8 -36.47 -29.69 14.06
N PHE A 9 -37.11 -29.51 12.89
CA PHE A 9 -36.66 -28.54 11.89
C PHE A 9 -36.77 -27.09 12.38
N ARG A 10 -37.86 -26.75 13.08
CA ARG A 10 -38.05 -25.41 13.68
C ARG A 10 -37.06 -25.12 14.79
N ILE A 11 -36.77 -26.08 15.66
CA ILE A 11 -35.79 -25.91 16.75
C ILE A 11 -34.38 -25.79 16.16
N CYS A 12 -34.04 -26.63 15.17
CA CYS A 12 -32.72 -26.61 14.52
C CYS A 12 -32.51 -25.33 13.68
N SER A 13 -33.53 -24.83 12.98
CA SER A 13 -33.43 -23.56 12.23
C SER A 13 -33.36 -22.35 13.15
N ARG A 14 -34.05 -22.37 14.30
CA ARG A 14 -33.98 -21.29 15.28
C ARG A 14 -32.61 -21.24 15.95
N THR A 15 -32.03 -22.37 16.33
CA THR A 15 -30.67 -22.41 16.93
C THR A 15 -29.58 -22.06 15.92
N THR A 16 -29.65 -22.55 14.67
CA THR A 16 -28.70 -22.14 13.62
C THR A 16 -28.84 -20.67 13.25
N PHE A 17 -30.06 -20.13 13.13
CA PHE A 17 -30.27 -18.70 12.88
C PHE A 17 -29.75 -17.83 14.03
N THR A 18 -29.95 -18.24 15.29
CA THR A 18 -29.46 -17.49 16.45
C THR A 18 -27.92 -17.52 16.54
N VAL A 19 -27.29 -18.65 16.19
CA VAL A 19 -25.82 -18.77 16.15
C VAL A 19 -25.22 -17.99 14.98
N ILE A 20 -25.86 -17.99 13.81
CA ILE A 20 -25.45 -17.20 12.64
C ILE A 20 -25.63 -15.70 12.93
N CYS A 21 -26.76 -15.27 13.49
CA CYS A 21 -26.96 -13.88 13.92
C CYS A 21 -25.96 -13.48 15.02
N ALA A 22 -25.64 -14.36 15.98
CA ALA A 22 -24.59 -14.09 16.96
C ALA A 22 -23.21 -13.96 16.29
N LEU A 23 -22.85 -14.82 15.33
CA LEU A 23 -21.60 -14.72 14.57
C LEU A 23 -21.52 -13.45 13.70
N PHE A 24 -22.64 -12.99 13.15
CA PHE A 24 -22.74 -11.71 12.44
C PHE A 24 -22.69 -10.50 13.39
N LEU A 25 -23.26 -10.61 14.60
CA LEU A 25 -23.22 -9.57 15.63
C LEU A 25 -21.85 -9.48 16.32
N PHE A 26 -21.07 -10.57 16.39
CA PHE A 26 -19.67 -10.54 16.83
C PHE A 26 -18.73 -9.91 15.79
N ASN A 27 -19.17 -9.72 14.54
CA ASN A 27 -18.47 -8.89 13.56
C ASN A 27 -18.92 -7.42 13.59
N ALA A 28 -19.93 -7.07 14.40
CA ALA A 28 -20.40 -5.70 14.57
C ALA A 28 -19.66 -5.01 15.74
N SER A 29 -18.33 -4.96 15.67
CA SER A 29 -17.50 -4.08 16.50
C SER A 29 -16.17 -3.81 15.82
N ALA A 30 -16.25 -3.09 14.70
CA ALA A 30 -15.35 -2.00 14.34
C ALA A 30 -15.85 -1.47 12.98
N ILE A 31 -16.66 -0.42 12.98
CA ILE A 31 -16.51 0.56 11.90
C ILE A 31 -15.10 1.10 12.15
N ALA A 32 -14.10 0.45 11.56
CA ALA A 32 -12.72 0.85 11.71
C ALA A 32 -12.67 2.32 11.27
N ALA A 33 -12.20 3.19 12.16
CA ALA A 33 -12.01 4.59 11.83
C ALA A 33 -11.20 4.64 10.51
N PRO A 34 -11.60 5.48 9.53
CA PRO A 34 -10.92 5.54 8.25
C PRO A 34 -9.43 5.78 8.47
N ASN A 35 -8.59 4.92 7.88
CA ASN A 35 -7.14 4.99 8.06
C ASN A 35 -6.57 6.17 7.26
N GLY A 36 -6.47 7.33 7.90
CA GLY A 36 -6.01 8.59 7.30
C GLY A 36 -4.63 8.50 6.62
N GLU A 37 -3.70 7.72 7.17
CA GLU A 37 -2.37 7.52 6.57
C GLU A 37 -2.48 6.79 5.22
N SER A 38 -3.26 5.70 5.18
CA SER A 38 -3.46 4.91 3.96
C SER A 38 -4.18 5.73 2.89
N LEU A 39 -5.20 6.48 3.30
CA LEU A 39 -5.98 7.35 2.40
C LEU A 39 -5.10 8.47 1.84
N PHE A 40 -4.25 9.09 2.66
CA PHE A 40 -3.28 10.10 2.21
C PHE A 40 -2.25 9.55 1.23
N LYS A 41 -1.65 8.39 1.55
CA LYS A 41 -0.65 7.74 0.68
C LYS A 41 -1.21 7.35 -0.68
N THR A 42 -2.49 6.97 -0.73
CA THR A 42 -3.15 6.52 -1.96
C THR A 42 -3.58 7.70 -2.84
N ASN A 43 -4.13 8.75 -2.24
CA ASN A 43 -4.83 9.80 -2.99
C ASN A 43 -4.07 11.15 -3.06
N CYS A 44 -3.18 11.43 -2.11
CA CYS A 44 -2.64 12.78 -1.91
C CYS A 44 -1.10 12.84 -2.03
N ALA A 45 -0.39 11.78 -1.66
CA ALA A 45 1.07 11.77 -1.53
C ALA A 45 1.85 11.96 -2.85
N SER A 46 1.19 11.82 -4.00
CA SER A 46 1.79 12.07 -5.32
C SER A 46 2.07 13.55 -5.56
N CYS A 47 1.29 14.45 -4.94
CA CYS A 47 1.38 15.90 -5.17
C CYS A 47 1.67 16.69 -3.90
N HIS A 48 1.32 16.15 -2.73
CA HIS A 48 1.47 16.83 -1.44
C HIS A 48 2.42 16.09 -0.50
N ASN A 49 3.15 16.86 0.29
CA ASN A 49 3.92 16.35 1.42
C ASN A 49 3.42 17.05 2.70
N PRO A 50 3.37 16.36 3.87
CA PRO A 50 2.93 17.01 5.09
C PRO A 50 3.84 18.18 5.52
N LEU A 51 5.16 18.08 5.33
CA LEU A 51 6.13 19.02 5.93
C LEU A 51 6.75 20.04 4.98
N LYS A 52 6.66 19.82 3.67
CA LYS A 52 7.30 20.68 2.68
C LYS A 52 6.44 20.87 1.45
N ASP A 53 6.63 21.99 0.77
CA ASP A 53 5.99 22.24 -0.50
C ASP A 53 6.51 21.25 -1.57
N ALA A 54 5.60 20.80 -2.44
CA ALA A 54 5.87 19.93 -3.56
C ALA A 54 5.12 20.46 -4.78
N THR A 55 4.38 19.61 -5.51
CA THR A 55 3.46 20.06 -6.57
C THR A 55 2.32 20.90 -5.98
N GLY A 56 1.91 20.61 -4.75
CA GLY A 56 1.03 21.45 -3.94
C GLY A 56 1.67 21.88 -2.61
N PRO A 57 0.99 22.72 -1.81
CA PRO A 57 1.45 23.16 -0.50
C PRO A 57 1.78 22.02 0.46
N ALA A 58 2.66 22.32 1.43
CA ALA A 58 2.77 21.58 2.68
C ALA A 58 1.41 21.53 3.37
N LEU A 59 0.95 20.32 3.73
CA LEU A 59 -0.40 20.15 4.26
C LEU A 59 -0.49 20.15 5.79
N GLN A 60 0.62 20.10 6.54
CA GLN A 60 0.57 20.16 7.99
C GLN A 60 0.01 21.50 8.47
N GLY A 61 -1.08 21.45 9.23
CA GLY A 61 -1.80 22.62 9.74
C GLY A 61 -2.70 23.30 8.71
N ILE A 62 -2.84 22.75 7.49
CA ILE A 62 -3.61 23.38 6.42
C ILE A 62 -5.09 23.50 6.76
N SER A 63 -5.61 22.58 7.57
CA SER A 63 -6.99 22.56 8.06
C SER A 63 -7.40 23.88 8.73
N LYS A 64 -6.43 24.60 9.34
CA LYS A 64 -6.63 25.89 10.01
C LYS A 64 -6.63 27.09 9.07
N THR A 65 -6.21 26.90 7.82
CA THR A 65 -6.11 27.96 6.81
C THR A 65 -7.35 28.05 5.93
N PHE A 66 -8.20 27.02 5.95
CA PHE A 66 -9.44 27.01 5.19
C PHE A 66 -10.44 28.05 5.75
N PRO A 67 -11.17 28.79 4.89
CA PRO A 67 -12.21 29.72 5.32
C PRO A 67 -13.29 29.07 6.18
N SER A 68 -13.64 27.82 5.88
CA SER A 68 -14.49 26.96 6.71
C SER A 68 -14.17 25.49 6.49
N LYS A 69 -14.66 24.63 7.39
CA LYS A 69 -14.51 23.18 7.25
C LYS A 69 -15.23 22.67 5.99
N GLU A 70 -16.42 23.19 5.71
CA GLU A 70 -17.19 22.87 4.51
C GLU A 70 -16.48 23.34 3.23
N TRP A 71 -15.82 24.51 3.26
CA TRP A 71 -15.03 24.98 2.12
C TRP A 71 -13.90 23.99 1.82
N GLY A 72 -13.21 23.49 2.85
CA GLY A 72 -12.16 22.48 2.71
C GLY A 72 -12.66 21.18 2.07
N TYR A 73 -13.86 20.72 2.44
CA TYR A 73 -14.49 19.54 1.81
C TYR A 73 -14.80 19.79 0.33
N ASN A 74 -15.42 20.93 0.01
CA ASN A 74 -15.76 21.28 -1.37
C ASN A 74 -14.50 21.44 -2.24
N TRP A 75 -13.41 21.97 -1.68
CA TRP A 75 -12.12 22.06 -2.35
C TRP A 75 -11.52 20.69 -2.67
N ILE A 76 -11.55 19.76 -1.70
CA ILE A 76 -11.02 18.40 -1.90
C ILE A 76 -11.89 17.59 -2.86
N HIS A 77 -13.20 17.74 -2.80
CA HIS A 77 -14.12 17.10 -3.74
C HIS A 77 -13.99 17.64 -5.14
N ASN A 78 -13.93 18.97 -5.31
CA ASN A 78 -13.86 19.59 -6.63
C ASN A 78 -13.35 21.05 -6.57
N SER A 79 -12.02 21.22 -6.47
CA SER A 79 -11.36 22.52 -6.51
C SER A 79 -11.64 23.31 -7.81
N ALA A 80 -11.77 22.62 -8.95
CA ALA A 80 -12.04 23.24 -10.24
C ALA A 80 -13.40 23.97 -10.27
N ALA A 81 -14.41 23.43 -9.57
CA ALA A 81 -15.71 24.10 -9.43
C ALA A 81 -15.61 25.41 -8.65
N LEU A 82 -14.82 25.46 -7.57
CA LEU A 82 -14.61 26.68 -6.80
C LEU A 82 -13.84 27.75 -7.58
N ILE A 83 -12.85 27.32 -8.36
CA ILE A 83 -12.09 28.22 -9.26
C ILE A 83 -13.01 28.78 -10.36
N ALA A 84 -13.83 27.93 -10.98
CA ALA A 84 -14.78 28.35 -12.02
C ALA A 84 -15.89 29.27 -11.48
N ALA A 85 -16.30 29.07 -10.22
CA ALA A 85 -17.24 29.94 -9.52
C ALA A 85 -16.65 31.31 -9.13
N GLY A 86 -15.34 31.51 -9.35
CA GLY A 86 -14.66 32.77 -9.03
C GLY A 86 -14.40 32.98 -7.53
N ASP A 87 -14.35 31.91 -6.74
CA ASP A 87 -13.96 32.01 -5.33
C ASP A 87 -12.53 32.58 -5.24
N LYS A 88 -12.40 33.71 -4.54
CA LYS A 88 -11.15 34.46 -4.47
C LYS A 88 -10.01 33.62 -3.88
N THR A 89 -10.29 32.84 -2.84
CA THR A 89 -9.30 31.99 -2.16
C THR A 89 -8.84 30.85 -3.06
N ALA A 90 -9.79 30.22 -3.76
CA ALA A 90 -9.52 29.16 -4.73
C ALA A 90 -8.66 29.65 -5.91
N VAL A 91 -8.99 30.82 -6.47
CA VAL A 91 -8.26 31.44 -7.58
C VAL A 91 -6.87 31.88 -7.15
N ASP A 92 -6.72 32.46 -5.96
CA ASP A 92 -5.42 32.89 -5.41
C ASP A 92 -4.49 31.69 -5.20
N ILE A 93 -5.00 30.57 -4.65
CA ILE A 93 -4.24 29.32 -4.51
C ILE A 93 -3.83 28.78 -5.88
N TYR A 94 -4.76 28.73 -6.83
CA TYR A 94 -4.48 28.24 -8.18
C TYR A 94 -3.39 29.05 -8.88
N ASN A 95 -3.43 30.38 -8.77
CA ASN A 95 -2.40 31.25 -9.32
C ASN A 95 -1.04 31.10 -8.61
N LYS A 96 -1.04 30.92 -7.28
CA LYS A 96 0.18 30.77 -6.48
C LYS A 96 0.95 29.49 -6.79
N TYR A 97 0.26 28.38 -7.09
CA TYR A 97 0.88 27.08 -7.38
C TYR A 97 0.95 26.80 -8.89
N ASN A 98 1.37 27.80 -9.68
CA ASN A 98 1.61 27.67 -11.12
C ASN A 98 0.43 27.13 -11.94
N LYS A 99 -0.81 27.36 -11.48
CA LYS A 99 -2.02 26.86 -12.14
C LYS A 99 -2.03 25.32 -12.26
N ALA A 100 -1.36 24.64 -11.31
CA ALA A 100 -1.41 23.19 -11.22
C ALA A 100 -2.83 22.75 -10.82
N ALA A 101 -3.45 21.91 -11.65
CA ALA A 101 -4.79 21.40 -11.39
C ALA A 101 -4.75 20.30 -10.34
N MET A 102 -5.47 20.50 -9.23
CA MET A 102 -5.72 19.44 -8.24
C MET A 102 -6.84 18.52 -8.74
N THR A 103 -6.59 17.21 -8.74
CA THR A 103 -7.59 16.21 -9.12
C THR A 103 -8.81 16.27 -8.18
N ALA A 104 -10.00 16.06 -8.72
CA ALA A 104 -11.24 15.98 -7.95
C ALA A 104 -11.36 14.63 -7.22
N PHE A 105 -11.78 14.64 -5.96
CA PHE A 105 -11.99 13.43 -5.15
C PHE A 105 -13.44 13.28 -4.67
N PRO A 106 -14.46 13.25 -5.56
CA PRO A 106 -15.87 13.16 -5.18
C PRO A 106 -16.24 11.85 -4.46
N GLN A 107 -15.38 10.83 -4.55
CA GLN A 107 -15.58 9.53 -3.92
C GLN A 107 -15.23 9.50 -2.42
N LEU A 108 -14.49 10.48 -1.90
CA LEU A 108 -14.13 10.52 -0.48
C LEU A 108 -15.29 11.03 0.37
N SER A 109 -15.66 10.32 1.41
CA SER A 109 -16.62 10.83 2.41
C SER A 109 -15.98 11.93 3.28
N THR A 110 -16.82 12.74 3.94
CA THR A 110 -16.34 13.77 4.88
C THR A 110 -15.51 13.18 6.01
N ASP A 111 -15.86 11.97 6.48
CA ASP A 111 -15.17 11.28 7.56
C ASP A 111 -13.77 10.79 7.13
N GLU A 112 -13.64 10.35 5.87
CA GLU A 112 -12.35 10.00 5.28
C GLU A 112 -11.46 11.22 5.08
N ILE A 113 -12.04 12.35 4.67
CA ILE A 113 -11.32 13.63 4.56
C ILE A 113 -10.82 14.09 5.93
N ASP A 114 -11.66 14.02 6.97
CA ASP A 114 -11.28 14.34 8.34
C ASP A 114 -10.12 13.46 8.83
N ALA A 115 -10.16 12.16 8.52
CA ALA A 115 -9.07 11.25 8.87
C ALA A 115 -7.76 11.60 8.14
N ILE A 116 -7.83 11.99 6.85
CA ILE A 116 -6.66 12.47 6.10
C ILE A 116 -6.09 13.75 6.73
N LEU A 117 -6.93 14.75 6.99
CA LEU A 117 -6.51 16.03 7.56
C LEU A 117 -5.88 15.83 8.94
N LYS A 118 -6.49 14.99 9.78
CA LYS A 118 -5.95 14.62 11.08
C LYS A 118 -4.56 13.97 10.98
N TYR A 119 -4.38 13.00 10.08
CA TYR A 119 -3.10 12.33 9.87
C TYR A 119 -2.00 13.33 9.47
N VAL A 120 -2.32 14.25 8.56
CA VAL A 120 -1.38 15.24 8.07
C VAL A 120 -1.01 16.26 9.15
N ASP A 121 -1.98 16.71 9.94
CA ASP A 121 -1.74 17.64 11.05
C ASP A 121 -0.86 17.00 12.14
N ASP A 122 -1.15 15.73 12.47
CA ASP A 122 -0.42 14.94 13.47
C ASP A 122 0.91 14.35 12.92
N TYR A 123 1.26 14.60 11.66
CA TYR A 123 2.42 13.99 10.99
C TYR A 123 3.76 14.38 11.64
N LYS A 124 4.58 13.37 11.94
CA LYS A 124 5.97 13.52 12.37
C LYS A 124 6.88 12.84 11.35
N ALA A 125 7.90 13.56 10.86
CA ALA A 125 8.89 12.95 10.00
C ALA A 125 9.52 11.73 10.70
N PRO A 126 9.68 10.59 10.02
CA PRO A 126 10.59 9.56 10.51
C PRO A 126 11.99 10.19 10.57
N VAL A 127 12.54 10.29 11.79
CA VAL A 127 13.94 10.65 11.97
C VAL A 127 14.79 9.66 11.16
N THR A 128 15.60 10.16 10.24
CA THR A 128 16.62 9.38 9.54
C THR A 128 17.65 8.92 10.58
N ALA A 129 17.40 7.78 11.21
CA ALA A 129 18.37 7.08 12.01
C ALA A 129 19.33 6.33 11.08
N THR A 130 20.59 6.74 11.11
CA THR A 130 21.73 5.92 10.73
C THR A 130 21.63 4.58 11.46
N ALA A 131 21.26 3.51 10.77
CA ALA A 131 21.13 2.18 11.37
C ALA A 131 22.49 1.47 11.39
N THR A 132 23.27 1.72 12.44
CA THR A 132 24.17 0.72 13.03
C THR A 132 23.32 -0.33 13.75
N ALA A 133 23.66 -1.61 13.55
CA ALA A 133 23.04 -2.73 14.23
C ALA A 133 23.31 -2.71 15.75
N GLY A 134 22.28 -2.98 16.56
CA GLY A 134 22.37 -3.17 18.01
C GLY A 134 21.05 -2.84 18.70
N ALA A 135 20.43 -3.84 19.32
CA ALA A 135 19.07 -3.86 19.84
C ALA A 135 18.72 -2.75 20.86
N ASP A 136 17.51 -2.19 20.75
CA ASP A 136 16.48 -2.34 21.79
C ASP A 136 15.11 -1.87 21.25
N THR A 137 14.17 -2.79 21.15
CA THR A 137 12.78 -2.55 20.80
C THR A 137 12.03 -2.05 22.02
N ASN A 138 11.95 -0.72 22.18
CA ASN A 138 10.82 -0.12 22.89
C ASN A 138 10.63 1.35 22.49
N SER A 139 9.69 1.59 21.57
CA SER A 139 8.97 2.87 21.46
C SER A 139 7.62 2.61 20.81
N GLN A 140 6.63 2.68 21.66
CA GLN A 140 5.21 2.46 21.46
C GLN A 140 4.63 3.62 20.62
N SER A 141 4.16 3.30 19.42
CA SER A 141 3.12 4.06 18.73
C SER A 141 2.37 3.12 17.80
N GLY A 142 1.24 2.61 18.29
CA GLY A 142 0.34 1.75 17.54
C GLY A 142 0.84 0.33 17.30
N GLU A 143 1.52 -0.28 18.27
CA GLU A 143 1.58 -1.75 18.30
C GLU A 143 0.14 -2.23 18.30
N SER A 144 -0.29 -2.81 17.18
CA SER A 144 -1.50 -3.62 17.18
C SER A 144 -1.25 -4.67 18.26
N ASN A 145 -1.90 -4.49 19.41
CA ASN A 145 -2.02 -5.46 20.50
C ASN A 145 -2.73 -6.75 20.01
N SER A 146 -2.65 -7.08 18.73
CA SER A 146 -3.23 -8.23 18.06
C SER A 146 -2.82 -9.53 18.76
N TYR A 147 -1.56 -9.66 19.17
CA TYR A 147 -1.13 -10.81 19.98
C TYR A 147 -1.76 -10.83 21.38
N LEU A 148 -1.87 -9.68 22.06
CA LEU A 148 -2.50 -9.60 23.38
C LEU A 148 -4.03 -9.82 23.31
N TYR A 149 -4.71 -9.24 22.31
CA TYR A 149 -6.13 -9.42 22.05
C TYR A 149 -6.45 -10.84 21.58
N THR A 150 -5.59 -11.50 20.80
CA THR A 150 -5.77 -12.92 20.44
C THR A 150 -5.65 -13.84 21.66
N ILE A 151 -4.71 -13.57 22.56
CA ILE A 151 -4.57 -14.33 23.81
C ILE A 151 -5.77 -14.10 24.74
N ILE A 152 -6.23 -12.86 24.90
CA ILE A 152 -7.40 -12.52 25.74
C ILE A 152 -8.69 -13.12 25.16
N THR A 153 -8.88 -13.06 23.84
CA THR A 153 -10.08 -13.65 23.21
C THR A 153 -10.08 -15.17 23.29
N LEU A 154 -8.93 -15.83 23.13
CA LEU A 154 -8.81 -17.28 23.34
C LEU A 154 -9.11 -17.68 24.79
N SER A 155 -8.60 -16.94 25.78
CA SER A 155 -8.84 -17.25 27.20
C SER A 155 -10.30 -17.03 27.59
N LEU A 156 -10.96 -15.98 27.08
CA LEU A 156 -12.39 -15.75 27.26
C LEU A 156 -13.25 -16.83 26.60
N LEU A 157 -12.91 -17.29 25.39
CA LEU A 157 -13.61 -18.40 24.73
C LEU A 157 -13.54 -19.70 25.53
N VAL A 158 -12.38 -20.00 26.13
CA VAL A 158 -12.21 -21.15 27.02
C VAL A 158 -13.10 -21.01 28.27
N LEU A 159 -13.13 -19.83 28.89
CA LEU A 159 -14.00 -19.57 30.04
C LEU A 159 -15.49 -19.72 29.69
N VAL A 160 -15.92 -19.15 28.56
CA VAL A 160 -17.30 -19.30 28.06
C VAL A 160 -17.64 -20.77 27.83
N PHE A 161 -16.72 -21.55 27.26
CA PHE A 161 -16.94 -22.98 27.04
C PHE A 161 -17.11 -23.77 28.36
N ILE A 162 -16.29 -23.47 29.37
CA ILE A 162 -16.38 -24.09 30.70
C ILE A 162 -17.72 -23.74 31.37
N LEU A 163 -18.09 -22.45 31.37
CA LEU A 163 -19.35 -21.98 31.94
C LEU A 163 -20.57 -22.56 31.21
N TRP A 164 -20.52 -22.66 29.88
CA TRP A 164 -21.57 -23.27 29.09
C TRP A 164 -21.75 -24.74 29.45
N ARG A 165 -20.65 -25.50 29.58
CA ARG A 165 -20.70 -26.92 29.97
C ARG A 165 -21.23 -27.10 31.39
N ALA A 166 -20.80 -26.25 32.32
CA ALA A 166 -21.29 -26.26 33.70
C ALA A 166 -22.79 -25.96 33.75
N ASN A 167 -23.26 -24.94 33.02
CA ASN A 167 -24.66 -24.55 32.96
C ASN A 167 -25.54 -25.66 32.34
N GLN A 168 -25.09 -26.30 31.25
CA GLN A 168 -25.76 -27.46 30.65
C GLN A 168 -25.88 -28.62 31.65
N THR A 169 -24.83 -28.88 32.43
CA THR A 169 -24.82 -29.93 33.45
C THR A 169 -25.80 -29.60 34.59
N LEU A 170 -25.84 -28.35 35.05
CA LEU A 170 -26.78 -27.88 36.08
C LEU A 170 -28.24 -27.97 35.61
N LEU A 171 -28.53 -27.55 34.38
CA LEU A 171 -29.86 -27.67 33.77
C LEU A 171 -30.31 -29.13 33.72
N ARG A 172 -29.40 -30.06 33.42
CA ARG A 172 -29.69 -31.49 33.40
C ARG A 172 -30.06 -32.01 34.79
N SER A 173 -29.25 -31.69 35.80
CA SER A 173 -29.55 -32.07 37.19
C SER A 173 -30.84 -31.42 37.73
N ALA A 174 -31.21 -30.24 37.25
CA ALA A 174 -32.50 -29.62 37.55
C ALA A 174 -33.65 -30.37 36.86
N ASN A 175 -33.53 -30.72 35.57
CA ASN A 175 -34.52 -31.49 34.83
C ASN A 175 -34.76 -32.89 35.40
N ASP A 176 -33.70 -33.56 35.86
CA ASP A 176 -33.78 -34.88 36.51
C ASP A 176 -34.60 -34.81 37.82
N LYS A 177 -34.52 -33.70 38.56
CA LYS A 177 -35.33 -33.47 39.77
C LYS A 177 -36.81 -33.18 39.49
N VAL A 178 -37.12 -32.65 38.30
CA VAL A 178 -38.50 -32.28 37.89
C VAL A 178 -39.13 -33.38 37.01
N GLY A 179 -38.45 -34.51 36.81
CA GLY A 179 -38.98 -35.67 36.07
C GLY A 179 -39.05 -35.48 34.55
N ILE A 180 -38.33 -34.50 34.00
CA ILE A 180 -38.29 -34.24 32.55
C ILE A 180 -37.24 -35.18 31.91
N VAL A 181 -37.64 -35.92 30.87
CA VAL A 181 -36.76 -36.87 30.18
C VAL A 181 -35.63 -36.13 29.46
N ASN A 182 -34.40 -36.31 29.92
CA ASN A 182 -33.21 -35.77 29.28
C ASN A 182 -32.77 -36.62 28.07
N ILE A 183 -32.64 -36.00 26.89
CA ILE A 183 -32.12 -36.67 25.69
C ILE A 183 -30.63 -36.96 25.90
N LYS A 184 -30.19 -38.19 25.59
CA LYS A 184 -28.79 -38.60 25.75
C LYS A 184 -27.88 -37.78 24.85
N GLU A 185 -26.97 -37.02 25.46
CA GLU A 185 -25.96 -36.22 24.79
C GLU A 185 -25.09 -37.12 23.89
N VAL A 186 -25.09 -36.84 22.59
CA VAL A 186 -24.13 -37.45 21.67
C VAL A 186 -22.81 -36.69 21.79
N PRO A 187 -21.66 -37.39 21.97
CA PRO A 187 -20.37 -36.73 21.98
C PRO A 187 -20.14 -35.92 20.70
N LEU A 188 -19.41 -34.81 20.81
CA LEU A 188 -19.20 -33.86 19.71
C LEU A 188 -18.65 -34.53 18.44
N TYR A 189 -17.71 -35.47 18.61
CA TYR A 189 -17.09 -36.26 17.52
C TYR A 189 -18.02 -37.27 16.85
N ARG A 190 -19.22 -37.52 17.42
CA ARG A 190 -20.25 -38.43 16.88
C ARG A 190 -21.45 -37.68 16.30
N ASN A 191 -21.48 -36.36 16.42
CA ASN A 191 -22.56 -35.53 15.89
C ASN A 191 -22.30 -35.20 14.41
N LYS A 192 -23.13 -35.76 13.51
CA LYS A 192 -23.00 -35.58 12.06
C LYS A 192 -23.03 -34.11 11.62
N VAL A 193 -23.79 -33.27 12.30
CA VAL A 193 -23.88 -31.83 12.00
C VAL A 193 -22.56 -31.12 12.34
N VAL A 194 -21.94 -31.46 13.46
CA VAL A 194 -20.66 -30.87 13.87
C VAL A 194 -19.54 -31.31 12.92
N ILE A 195 -19.49 -32.59 12.55
CA ILE A 195 -18.52 -33.11 11.57
C ILE A 195 -18.65 -32.38 10.23
N ALA A 196 -19.88 -32.15 9.75
CA ALA A 196 -20.13 -31.43 8.52
C ALA A 196 -19.66 -29.97 8.57
N ILE A 197 -19.95 -29.26 9.67
CA ILE A 197 -19.50 -27.87 9.86
C ILE A 197 -17.97 -27.79 9.92
N VAL A 198 -17.33 -28.67 10.69
CA VAL A 198 -15.86 -28.72 10.79
C VAL A 198 -15.23 -29.02 9.42
N ALA A 199 -15.78 -29.97 8.66
CA ALA A 199 -15.29 -30.28 7.32
C ALA A 199 -15.37 -29.08 6.37
N ILE A 200 -16.46 -28.30 6.41
CA ILE A 200 -16.62 -27.08 5.59
C ILE A 200 -15.60 -26.02 6.00
N VAL A 201 -15.41 -25.77 7.30
CA VAL A 201 -14.43 -24.79 7.79
C VAL A 201 -13.01 -25.20 7.40
N VAL A 202 -12.66 -26.48 7.55
CA VAL A 202 -11.36 -27.01 7.12
C VAL A 202 -11.17 -26.86 5.61
N PHE A 203 -12.20 -27.14 4.80
CA PHE A 203 -12.15 -26.97 3.36
C PHE A 203 -11.90 -25.51 2.93
N ILE A 204 -12.64 -24.56 3.53
CA ILE A 204 -12.48 -23.12 3.23
C ILE A 204 -11.09 -22.63 3.65
N THR A 205 -10.64 -22.98 4.86
CA THR A 205 -9.33 -22.55 5.38
C THR A 205 -8.18 -23.15 4.58
N MET A 206 -8.29 -24.42 4.19
CA MET A 206 -7.33 -25.10 3.30
C MET A 206 -7.30 -24.45 1.91
N GLY A 207 -8.46 -24.14 1.34
CA GLY A 207 -8.56 -23.44 0.06
C GLY A 207 -7.91 -22.04 0.10
N TYR A 208 -8.19 -21.27 1.16
CA TYR A 208 -7.56 -19.97 1.38
C TYR A 208 -6.03 -20.07 1.50
N TRP A 209 -5.53 -21.02 2.29
CA TRP A 209 -4.09 -21.27 2.44
C TRP A 209 -3.44 -21.70 1.12
N LEU A 210 -4.10 -22.58 0.36
CA LEU A 210 -3.59 -23.06 -0.92
C LEU A 210 -3.50 -21.93 -1.95
N VAL A 211 -4.55 -21.13 -2.08
CA VAL A 211 -4.60 -20.01 -3.03
C VAL A 211 -3.58 -18.94 -2.66
N ASN A 212 -3.50 -18.55 -1.39
CA ASN A 212 -2.50 -17.58 -0.96
C ASN A 212 -1.08 -18.12 -1.07
N GLY A 213 -0.86 -19.40 -0.77
CA GLY A 213 0.41 -20.05 -1.02
C GLY A 213 0.81 -19.98 -2.50
N ALA A 214 -0.13 -20.21 -3.42
CA ALA A 214 0.09 -20.10 -4.86
C ALA A 214 0.37 -18.66 -5.32
N ILE A 215 -0.40 -17.67 -4.82
CA ILE A 215 -0.20 -16.25 -5.15
C ILE A 215 1.15 -15.75 -4.60
N ASN A 216 1.53 -16.20 -3.40
CA ASN A 216 2.75 -15.79 -2.71
C ASN A 216 4.02 -16.50 -3.23
N GLN A 217 3.93 -17.37 -4.23
CA GLN A 217 5.11 -17.99 -4.88
C GLN A 217 5.95 -17.00 -5.72
N GLY A 218 5.91 -15.71 -5.38
CA GLY A 218 7.00 -14.78 -5.66
C GLY A 218 7.38 -14.65 -7.13
N ARG A 219 6.44 -14.29 -8.00
CA ARG A 219 6.76 -13.95 -9.39
C ARG A 219 7.62 -12.68 -9.44
N MET A 220 8.94 -12.84 -9.43
CA MET A 220 9.98 -11.82 -9.66
C MET A 220 9.80 -10.49 -8.89
N GLN A 221 9.15 -10.53 -7.72
CA GLN A 221 8.98 -9.34 -6.90
C GLN A 221 10.34 -8.91 -6.34
N ASN A 222 10.60 -7.61 -6.37
CA ASN A 222 11.88 -7.02 -5.95
C ASN A 222 13.11 -7.51 -6.74
N TYR A 223 12.92 -8.12 -7.92
CA TYR A 223 14.02 -8.49 -8.81
C TYR A 223 14.74 -7.24 -9.31
N LYS A 224 16.02 -7.11 -8.95
CA LYS A 224 16.87 -5.94 -9.25
C LYS A 224 18.26 -6.45 -9.66
N PRO A 225 18.47 -6.84 -10.93
CA PRO A 225 19.77 -7.29 -11.38
C PRO A 225 20.75 -6.12 -11.44
N LEU A 226 22.04 -6.42 -11.31
CA LEU A 226 23.09 -5.43 -11.56
C LEU A 226 23.09 -5.09 -13.06
N GLN A 227 23.05 -3.80 -13.37
CA GLN A 227 23.12 -3.32 -14.75
C GLN A 227 24.58 -3.03 -15.15
N PRO A 228 24.98 -3.24 -16.41
CA PRO A 228 26.34 -2.96 -16.89
C PRO A 228 26.77 -1.49 -16.79
N ILE A 229 25.79 -0.59 -16.87
CA ILE A 229 25.93 0.83 -16.55
C ILE A 229 24.96 1.10 -15.42
N TYR A 230 25.44 1.75 -14.37
CA TYR A 230 24.57 2.19 -13.28
C TYR A 230 23.73 3.38 -13.76
N TYR A 231 22.50 3.09 -14.20
CA TYR A 231 21.54 4.08 -14.65
C TYR A 231 20.55 4.44 -13.54
N SER A 232 20.36 5.74 -13.28
CA SER A 232 19.44 6.22 -12.26
C SER A 232 18.20 6.85 -12.88
N HIS A 233 17.07 6.13 -12.84
CA HIS A 233 15.76 6.71 -13.16
C HIS A 233 15.41 7.89 -12.23
N LYS A 234 15.89 7.88 -10.98
CA LYS A 234 15.64 8.94 -9.99
C LYS A 234 16.24 10.27 -10.43
N VAL A 235 17.46 10.28 -10.98
CA VAL A 235 18.08 11.52 -11.48
C VAL A 235 17.35 12.04 -12.71
N HIS A 236 17.07 11.16 -13.68
CA HIS A 236 16.51 11.58 -14.96
C HIS A 236 15.02 11.97 -14.87
N ALA A 237 14.16 11.05 -14.42
CA ALA A 237 12.72 11.28 -14.36
C ALA A 237 12.28 11.95 -13.05
N GLY A 238 12.99 11.69 -11.94
CA GLY A 238 12.60 12.20 -10.62
C GLY A 238 13.12 13.60 -10.31
N ILE A 239 14.41 13.87 -10.53
CA ILE A 239 15.03 15.16 -10.19
C ILE A 239 14.94 16.11 -11.37
N ASN A 240 15.40 15.67 -12.54
CA ASN A 240 15.42 16.49 -13.74
C ASN A 240 14.06 16.53 -14.47
N GLN A 241 13.06 15.76 -14.00
CA GLN A 241 11.69 15.75 -14.53
C GLN A 241 11.63 15.51 -16.04
N ILE A 242 12.55 14.70 -16.58
CA ILE A 242 12.55 14.32 -18.00
C ILE A 242 11.32 13.44 -18.26
N ASN A 243 10.55 13.79 -19.29
CA ASN A 243 9.34 13.06 -19.66
C ASN A 243 9.65 11.58 -19.97
N CYS A 244 8.84 10.66 -19.42
CA CYS A 244 9.00 9.21 -19.61
C CYS A 244 9.01 8.79 -21.09
N LEU A 245 8.20 9.43 -21.93
CA LEU A 245 8.08 9.13 -23.36
C LEU A 245 9.29 9.58 -24.18
N TYR A 246 10.15 10.46 -23.63
CA TYR A 246 11.36 10.87 -24.31
C TYR A 246 12.32 9.69 -24.49
N CYS A 247 12.49 8.88 -23.44
CA CYS A 247 13.32 7.67 -23.49
C CYS A 247 12.53 6.45 -23.98
N HIS A 248 11.26 6.32 -23.58
CA HIS A 248 10.41 5.17 -23.89
C HIS A 248 9.35 5.51 -24.94
N ALA A 249 9.79 6.05 -26.09
CA ALA A 249 8.90 6.49 -27.17
C ALA A 249 7.99 5.37 -27.72
N GLY A 250 8.41 4.10 -27.60
CA GLY A 250 7.60 2.95 -28.00
C GLY A 250 6.33 2.77 -27.17
N ALA A 251 6.24 3.37 -25.97
CA ALA A 251 5.12 3.18 -25.05
C ALA A 251 3.79 3.75 -25.58
N GLU A 252 3.84 4.77 -26.43
CA GLU A 252 2.64 5.40 -26.99
C GLU A 252 2.08 4.61 -28.19
N LYS A 253 2.96 4.02 -29.02
CA LYS A 253 2.61 3.52 -30.36
C LYS A 253 2.82 2.03 -30.57
N SER A 254 3.44 1.33 -29.62
CA SER A 254 3.83 -0.06 -29.76
C SER A 254 3.43 -0.88 -28.54
N LYS A 255 3.41 -2.20 -28.73
CA LYS A 255 3.24 -3.20 -27.66
C LYS A 255 4.44 -3.28 -26.70
N SER A 256 5.54 -2.63 -27.04
CA SER A 256 6.76 -2.59 -26.21
C SER A 256 7.28 -1.16 -26.13
N ALA A 257 7.55 -0.69 -24.92
CA ALA A 257 8.14 0.62 -24.66
C ALA A 257 9.58 0.75 -25.18
N MET A 258 10.25 -0.40 -25.39
CA MET A 258 11.64 -0.56 -25.82
C MET A 258 12.65 0.12 -24.87
N ILE A 259 13.88 -0.39 -24.84
CA ILE A 259 14.99 0.28 -24.15
C ILE A 259 15.57 1.29 -25.14
N PRO A 260 15.79 2.56 -24.76
CA PRO A 260 16.34 3.56 -25.67
C PRO A 260 17.72 3.15 -26.18
N SER A 261 18.03 3.52 -27.43
CA SER A 261 19.38 3.40 -27.96
C SER A 261 20.30 4.43 -27.33
N THR A 262 21.61 4.17 -27.38
CA THR A 262 22.65 5.09 -26.88
C THR A 262 22.58 6.47 -27.53
N ASN A 263 22.02 6.60 -28.74
CA ASN A 263 21.83 7.88 -29.41
C ASN A 263 20.95 8.85 -28.62
N VAL A 264 19.91 8.34 -27.93
CA VAL A 264 19.03 9.19 -27.10
C VAL A 264 19.81 9.78 -25.94
N CYS A 265 20.66 8.99 -25.29
CA CYS A 265 21.52 9.45 -24.20
C CYS A 265 22.49 10.54 -24.70
N MET A 266 23.08 10.35 -25.87
CA MET A 266 24.06 11.27 -26.44
C MET A 266 23.48 12.61 -26.90
N ASN A 267 22.15 12.79 -26.96
CA ASN A 267 21.56 14.09 -27.27
C ASN A 267 21.85 15.14 -26.19
N CYS A 268 22.00 14.70 -24.94
CA CYS A 268 22.33 15.58 -23.81
C CYS A 268 23.74 15.33 -23.29
N HIS A 269 24.20 14.07 -23.30
CA HIS A 269 25.51 13.72 -22.73
C HIS A 269 26.69 14.19 -23.58
N LYS A 270 26.52 14.74 -24.79
CA LYS A 270 27.62 15.43 -25.49
C LYS A 270 28.08 16.71 -24.76
N GLN A 271 27.19 17.32 -23.99
CA GLN A 271 27.40 18.55 -23.25
C GLN A 271 27.54 18.30 -21.74
N ILE A 272 27.12 17.14 -21.25
CA ILE A 272 27.15 16.74 -19.84
C ILE A 272 28.21 15.65 -19.66
N ASN A 273 29.40 16.06 -19.24
CA ASN A 273 30.59 15.23 -19.05
C ASN A 273 30.83 14.81 -17.59
N GLU A 274 30.23 15.51 -16.62
CA GLU A 274 30.37 15.20 -15.20
C GLU A 274 29.03 15.23 -14.47
N TYR A 275 28.96 14.50 -13.36
CA TYR A 275 27.81 14.52 -12.47
C TYR A 275 28.01 15.52 -11.33
N THR A 276 27.30 16.64 -11.40
CA THR A 276 27.40 17.72 -10.40
C THR A 276 26.53 17.51 -9.15
N GLY A 277 25.59 16.55 -9.19
CA GLY A 277 24.60 16.30 -8.15
C GLY A 277 25.06 15.40 -7.00
N GLU A 278 26.35 15.06 -6.90
CA GLU A 278 26.85 14.06 -5.93
C GLU A 278 26.59 14.45 -4.46
N LYS A 279 26.57 15.76 -4.16
CA LYS A 279 26.32 16.27 -2.81
C LYS A 279 24.85 16.16 -2.38
N ASP A 280 23.95 16.59 -3.24
CA ASP A 280 22.51 16.65 -2.93
C ASP A 280 21.79 15.32 -3.22
N HIS A 281 22.31 14.55 -4.18
CA HIS A 281 21.69 13.35 -4.73
C HIS A 281 22.72 12.23 -4.96
N PRO A 282 23.29 11.64 -3.90
CA PRO A 282 24.29 10.59 -4.05
C PRO A 282 23.72 9.35 -4.76
N LEU A 283 24.50 8.80 -5.69
CA LEU A 283 24.19 7.54 -6.37
C LEU A 283 24.69 6.37 -5.54
N VAL A 284 23.78 5.47 -5.15
CA VAL A 284 24.08 4.33 -4.28
C VAL A 284 23.52 3.04 -4.86
N THR A 285 24.33 1.98 -4.87
CA THR A 285 23.87 0.63 -5.22
C THR A 285 22.86 0.09 -4.20
N ALA A 286 22.22 -1.05 -4.51
CA ALA A 286 21.32 -1.71 -3.57
C ALA A 286 22.02 -2.11 -2.27
N GLU A 287 23.34 -2.34 -2.35
CA GLU A 287 24.23 -2.69 -1.24
C GLU A 287 24.75 -1.45 -0.49
N GLY A 288 24.31 -0.25 -0.86
CA GLY A 288 24.72 1.01 -0.22
C GLY A 288 26.10 1.53 -0.63
N LYS A 289 26.79 0.87 -1.56
CA LYS A 289 28.06 1.37 -2.12
C LYS A 289 27.81 2.60 -2.98
N LYS A 290 28.56 3.69 -2.72
CA LYS A 290 28.55 4.90 -3.54
C LYS A 290 29.09 4.62 -4.94
N VAL A 291 28.42 5.18 -5.95
CA VAL A 291 28.79 5.07 -7.36
C VAL A 291 29.13 6.45 -7.89
N SER A 292 30.27 6.60 -8.58
CA SER A 292 30.62 7.86 -9.24
C SER A 292 29.79 8.03 -10.51
N GLY A 293 28.91 9.05 -10.55
CA GLY A 293 28.12 9.35 -11.75
C GLY A 293 28.98 9.73 -12.95
N THR A 294 30.07 10.46 -12.72
CA THR A 294 31.03 10.87 -13.78
C THR A 294 31.71 9.65 -14.41
N GLU A 295 32.09 8.65 -13.61
CA GLU A 295 32.65 7.39 -14.14
C GLU A 295 31.63 6.63 -15.01
N GLN A 296 30.36 6.62 -14.61
CA GLN A 296 29.29 5.98 -15.38
C GLN A 296 29.00 6.73 -16.70
N ILE A 297 29.13 8.06 -16.73
CA ILE A 297 29.05 8.85 -17.96
C ILE A 297 30.22 8.52 -18.89
N ASN A 298 31.43 8.34 -18.37
CA ASN A 298 32.57 7.90 -19.17
C ASN A 298 32.38 6.49 -19.75
N LEU A 299 31.74 5.59 -19.00
CA LEU A 299 31.34 4.27 -19.52
C LEU A 299 30.34 4.41 -20.67
N LEU A 300 29.35 5.30 -20.57
CA LEU A 300 28.43 5.60 -21.68
C LEU A 300 29.18 6.06 -22.93
N TYR A 301 30.17 6.96 -22.80
CA TYR A 301 30.97 7.41 -23.94
C TYR A 301 31.75 6.28 -24.61
N LYS A 302 32.30 5.35 -23.82
CA LYS A 302 32.95 4.15 -24.33
C LYS A 302 32.00 3.32 -25.19
N TYR A 303 30.77 3.09 -24.72
CA TYR A 303 29.77 2.33 -25.48
C TYR A 303 29.23 3.09 -26.70
N ALA A 304 29.07 4.41 -26.59
CA ALA A 304 28.61 5.25 -27.68
C ALA A 304 29.68 5.55 -28.74
N GLY A 305 30.95 5.23 -28.46
CA GLY A 305 32.07 5.60 -29.34
C GLY A 305 32.32 7.11 -29.39
N TRP A 306 32.11 7.83 -28.28
CA TRP A 306 32.26 9.28 -28.20
C TRP A 306 33.57 9.67 -27.49
N ASP A 307 34.30 10.63 -28.04
CA ASP A 307 35.45 11.26 -27.39
C ASP A 307 35.01 12.60 -26.74
N PRO A 308 35.02 12.71 -25.39
CA PRO A 308 34.62 13.93 -24.69
C PRO A 308 35.61 15.09 -24.83
N VAL A 309 36.89 14.81 -25.13
CA VAL A 309 37.94 15.84 -25.30
C VAL A 309 37.89 16.40 -26.72
N ALA A 310 37.87 15.52 -27.72
CA ALA A 310 37.76 15.92 -29.12
C ALA A 310 36.35 16.39 -29.52
N LYS A 311 35.34 16.10 -28.69
CA LYS A 311 33.91 16.35 -28.93
C LYS A 311 33.44 15.79 -30.28
N LYS A 312 33.92 14.59 -30.61
CA LYS A 312 33.63 13.88 -31.87
C LYS A 312 33.39 12.40 -31.59
N TYR A 313 32.62 11.77 -32.48
CA TYR A 313 32.51 10.32 -32.50
C TYR A 313 33.76 9.71 -33.11
N ASN A 314 34.21 8.61 -32.53
CA ASN A 314 35.23 7.76 -33.11
C ASN A 314 34.63 7.04 -34.30
N THR A 315 35.19 7.23 -35.48
CA THR A 315 34.72 6.61 -36.72
C THR A 315 35.73 5.62 -37.26
N ASP A 316 35.25 4.55 -37.89
CA ASP A 316 36.09 3.66 -38.68
C ASP A 316 36.60 4.34 -39.97
N LYS A 317 37.41 3.63 -40.75
CA LYS A 317 37.92 4.11 -42.05
C LYS A 317 36.82 4.41 -43.08
N ASN A 318 35.61 3.90 -42.86
CA ASN A 318 34.45 4.03 -43.73
C ASN A 318 33.47 5.11 -43.23
N GLY A 319 33.78 5.81 -42.12
CA GLY A 319 32.95 6.86 -41.54
C GLY A 319 31.84 6.37 -40.59
N ASN A 320 31.79 5.08 -40.26
CA ASN A 320 30.80 4.54 -39.31
C ASN A 320 31.24 4.78 -37.86
N ILE A 321 30.29 5.11 -36.98
CA ILE A 321 30.56 5.30 -35.55
C ILE A 321 30.94 3.97 -34.91
N LEU A 322 32.09 3.94 -34.21
CA LEU A 322 32.57 2.80 -33.44
C LEU A 322 31.82 2.67 -32.10
N ALA A 323 30.51 2.42 -32.17
CA ALA A 323 29.68 2.14 -31.00
C ALA A 323 29.65 0.64 -30.70
N THR A 324 29.75 0.28 -29.42
CA THR A 324 29.63 -1.10 -28.95
C THR A 324 28.35 -1.27 -28.13
N PRO A 325 27.57 -2.35 -28.32
CA PRO A 325 26.36 -2.59 -27.55
C PRO A 325 26.68 -2.78 -26.07
N VAL A 326 25.83 -2.23 -25.20
CA VAL A 326 25.90 -2.46 -23.75
C VAL A 326 25.42 -3.90 -23.49
N GLN A 327 26.35 -4.78 -23.17
CA GLN A 327 26.05 -6.20 -22.93
C GLN A 327 25.66 -6.43 -21.48
N TRP A 328 24.53 -7.09 -21.26
CA TRP A 328 24.12 -7.57 -19.95
C TRP A 328 25.02 -8.75 -19.55
N VAL A 329 25.59 -8.65 -18.36
CA VAL A 329 26.35 -9.72 -17.68
C VAL A 329 25.47 -10.44 -16.68
#